data_AF-A0A179DDS7-F1
#
_entry.id   AF-A0A179DDS7-F1
#
_cell.length_a   1.000
_cell.length_b   1.000
_cell.length_c   1.000
_cell.angle_alpha   90.00
_cell.angle_beta   90.00
_cell.angle_gamma   90.00
#
_symmetry.space_group_name_H-M   'P 1'
#
loop_
_entity.id
_entity.type
_entity.pdbx_description
1 polymer ?
#
loop_
_entity_poly.entity_id
_entity_poly.type
_entity_poly.pdbx_seq_one_letter_code
_entity_poly.pdbx_strand_id
1 'polypeptide(L)'
;MEQICKNCNEIFTGSYCNTCGQAAKLKRIDKHYISHEVFHLFHFEKGFFYTAKEMLIRPGETAREFIGENRSRLMKPVAFLILTALIFTLTAYLTHADQFYNQQTKDFSKASKAYAQMLNWLIIHHNYGNLLSGFFTAISCALLYKKEKHNFYETLIMVCFVIGLNTLLLSVGNLLYGVIKELWMNTLITTATFIYTTWAISQFYYNKLKKVSGYLKAVFAYILGQSLMHICLLIIGITIDSVIKIWPH
;
A
#
# COMPACT_ATOMS: atom_id res chain seq x y z
N MET A 1 35.99 26.99 19.40
CA MET A 1 36.57 27.48 18.13
C MET A 1 35.44 27.96 17.27
N GLU A 2 35.43 29.25 16.95
CA GLU A 2 34.54 29.83 15.95
C GLU A 2 34.92 29.31 14.56
N GLN A 3 33.92 28.95 13.76
CA GLN A 3 34.12 28.41 12.41
C GLN A 3 33.21 29.16 11.44
N ILE A 4 33.69 29.35 10.21
CA ILE A 4 32.92 29.97 9.13
C ILE A 4 32.14 28.87 8.40
N CYS A 5 30.82 29.03 8.28
CA CYS A 5 29.98 28.10 7.53
C CYS A 5 30.31 28.15 6.04
N LYS A 6 30.59 27.00 5.41
CA LYS A 6 30.91 26.93 3.97
C LYS A 6 29.74 27.23 3.02
N ASN A 7 28.52 27.32 3.54
CA ASN A 7 27.31 27.52 2.75
C ASN A 7 26.77 28.95 2.83
N CYS A 8 26.71 29.51 4.04
CA CYS A 8 26.18 30.86 4.26
C CYS A 8 27.24 31.87 4.74
N ASN A 9 28.52 31.49 4.84
CA ASN A 9 29.64 32.31 5.32
C ASN A 9 29.52 32.87 6.74
N GLU A 10 28.52 32.42 7.50
CA GLU A 10 28.29 32.92 8.85
C GLU A 10 29.19 32.24 9.89
N ILE A 11 29.66 33.03 10.85
CA ILE A 11 30.46 32.56 11.97
C ILE A 11 29.53 31.87 12.97
N PHE A 12 29.84 30.62 13.31
CA PHE A 12 29.07 29.87 14.29
C PHE A 12 29.98 29.06 15.21
N THR A 13 29.41 28.65 16.34
CA THR A 13 30.03 27.80 17.35
C THR A 13 29.19 26.55 17.53
N GLY A 14 29.83 25.38 17.50
CA GLY A 14 29.16 24.08 17.65
C GLY A 14 29.26 23.18 16.41
N SER A 15 28.52 22.07 16.42
CA SER A 15 28.59 21.04 15.37
C SER A 15 27.74 21.33 14.13
N TYR A 16 26.82 22.29 14.21
CA TYR A 16 25.91 22.68 13.13
C TYR A 16 25.76 24.19 13.09
N CYS A 17 25.65 24.77 11.89
CA CYS A 17 25.41 26.19 11.70
C CYS A 17 24.00 26.54 12.20
N ASN A 18 23.93 27.52 13.10
CA ASN A 18 22.66 27.99 13.67
C ASN A 18 21.74 28.65 12.62
N THR A 19 22.29 29.09 11.49
CA THR A 19 21.55 29.83 10.44
C THR A 19 21.03 28.94 9.32
N CYS A 20 21.87 28.03 8.80
CA CYS A 20 21.50 27.18 7.65
C CYS A 20 21.42 25.68 7.98
N GLY A 21 21.74 25.27 9.21
CA GLY A 21 21.70 23.87 9.65
C GLY A 21 22.85 23.00 9.15
N GLN A 22 23.80 23.54 8.39
CA GLN A 22 24.91 22.76 7.84
C GLN A 22 25.89 22.27 8.92
N ALA A 23 26.23 20.98 8.89
CA ALA A 23 27.21 20.39 9.80
C ALA A 23 28.61 21.00 9.59
N ALA A 24 29.29 21.32 10.69
CA ALA A 24 30.63 21.91 10.73
C ALA A 24 31.72 20.98 10.15
N LYS A 25 31.53 19.67 10.33
CA LYS A 25 32.35 18.62 9.73
C LYS A 25 31.45 17.67 8.96
N LEU A 26 31.70 17.57 7.65
CA LEU A 26 31.14 16.48 6.86
C LEU A 26 31.80 15.18 7.31
N LYS A 27 31.00 14.19 7.72
CA LYS A 27 31.52 12.84 7.95
C LYS A 27 32.08 12.34 6.61
N ARG A 28 33.24 11.70 6.65
CA ARG A 28 33.82 11.08 5.46
C ARG A 28 32.85 9.99 4.99
N ILE A 29 32.57 9.93 3.70
CA ILE A 29 31.75 8.88 3.11
C ILE A 29 32.59 7.60 3.13
N ASP A 30 32.38 6.77 4.14
CA ASP A 30 32.98 5.45 4.29
C ASP A 30 31.89 4.36 4.28
N LYS A 31 32.29 3.09 4.33
CA LYS A 31 31.34 1.97 4.33
C LYS A 31 30.37 2.04 5.52
N HIS A 32 30.82 2.59 6.65
CA HIS A 32 29.99 2.82 7.84
C HIS A 32 29.01 3.99 7.61
N TYR A 33 29.38 5.04 6.88
CA TYR A 33 28.51 6.14 6.50
C TYR A 33 27.44 5.66 5.51
N ILE A 34 27.81 4.88 4.49
CA ILE A 34 26.83 4.30 3.55
C ILE A 34 25.90 3.33 4.27
N SER A 35 26.43 2.43 5.11
CA SER A 35 25.56 1.56 5.90
C SER A 35 24.70 2.38 6.83
N HIS A 36 25.24 3.36 7.55
CA HIS A 36 24.49 4.19 8.48
C HIS A 36 23.49 5.12 7.78
N GLU A 37 23.72 5.55 6.54
CA GLU A 37 22.80 6.33 5.69
C GLU A 37 21.71 5.45 5.11
N VAL A 38 22.05 4.26 4.61
CA VAL A 38 21.07 3.24 4.23
C VAL A 38 20.23 2.87 5.45
N PHE A 39 20.84 2.59 6.60
CA PHE A 39 20.19 2.42 7.92
C PHE A 39 19.61 3.73 8.50
N HIS A 40 19.88 4.92 7.93
CA HIS A 40 19.24 6.16 8.36
C HIS A 40 17.95 6.40 7.59
N LEU A 41 18.00 6.17 6.26
CA LEU A 41 16.84 6.02 5.38
C LEU A 41 15.97 4.87 5.88
N PHE A 42 16.61 3.81 6.38
CA PHE A 42 16.07 2.71 7.15
C PHE A 42 16.23 2.95 8.68
N HIS A 43 15.78 4.07 9.24
CA HIS A 43 15.40 4.19 10.67
C HIS A 43 14.18 3.28 10.99
N PHE A 44 14.30 2.03 10.58
CA PHE A 44 13.27 1.11 10.09
C PHE A 44 12.95 0.04 11.10
N GLU A 45 13.88 -0.28 12.00
CA GLU A 45 13.75 -1.47 12.84
C GLU A 45 12.61 -1.34 13.86
N LYS A 46 12.31 -0.13 14.35
CA LYS A 46 11.14 0.05 15.22
C LYS A 46 9.89 0.36 14.42
N GLY A 47 9.95 1.30 13.48
CA GLY A 47 8.76 1.77 12.76
C GLY A 47 8.08 0.69 11.92
N PHE A 48 8.82 -0.08 11.12
CA PHE A 48 8.22 -1.05 10.19
C PHE A 48 7.54 -2.21 10.92
N PHE A 49 8.29 -2.93 11.75
CA PHE A 49 7.75 -4.09 12.48
C PHE A 49 6.66 -3.68 13.45
N TYR A 50 6.79 -2.51 14.10
CA TYR A 50 5.72 -1.95 14.94
C TYR A 50 4.47 -1.65 14.12
N THR A 51 4.59 -0.96 12.97
CA THR A 51 3.45 -0.67 12.09
C THR A 51 2.80 -1.96 11.57
N ALA A 52 3.59 -2.93 11.12
CA ALA A 52 3.07 -4.21 10.66
C ALA A 52 2.32 -4.95 11.77
N LYS A 53 2.88 -4.99 12.99
CA LYS A 53 2.26 -5.63 14.16
C LYS A 53 0.96 -4.93 14.57
N GLU A 54 0.99 -3.61 14.73
CA GLU A 54 -0.18 -2.83 15.14
C GLU A 54 -1.32 -2.92 14.12
N MET A 55 -0.98 -2.82 12.82
CA MET A 55 -1.96 -3.00 11.75
C MET A 55 -2.51 -4.43 11.70
N LEU A 56 -1.71 -5.45 12.00
CA LEU A 56 -2.21 -6.84 12.04
C LEU A 56 -3.20 -7.07 13.19
N ILE A 57 -2.96 -6.46 14.35
CA ILE A 57 -3.74 -6.71 15.58
C ILE A 57 -4.98 -5.83 15.69
N ARG A 58 -4.90 -4.56 15.25
CA ARG A 58 -5.97 -3.58 15.44
C ARG A 58 -5.96 -2.47 14.38
N PRO A 59 -6.07 -2.81 13.08
CA PRO A 59 -5.83 -1.89 11.96
C PRO A 59 -6.68 -0.60 12.01
N GLY A 60 -7.96 -0.72 12.35
CA GLY A 60 -8.86 0.43 12.40
C GLY A 60 -8.54 1.38 13.54
N GLU A 61 -8.11 0.86 14.70
CA GLU A 61 -7.65 1.67 15.83
C GLU A 61 -6.31 2.32 15.53
N THR A 62 -5.35 1.55 15.03
CA THR A 62 -4.01 2.05 14.68
C THR A 62 -4.08 3.16 13.63
N ALA A 63 -4.95 3.03 12.61
CA ALA A 63 -5.17 4.09 11.64
C ALA A 63 -5.77 5.36 12.26
N ARG A 64 -6.72 5.23 13.21
CA ARG A 64 -7.28 6.39 13.93
C ARG A 64 -6.24 7.07 14.82
N GLU A 65 -5.45 6.30 15.57
CA GLU A 65 -4.35 6.82 16.39
C GLU A 65 -3.36 7.60 15.52
N PHE A 66 -3.02 7.09 14.33
CA PHE A 66 -2.15 7.79 13.38
C PHE A 66 -2.74 9.12 12.89
N ILE A 67 -4.03 9.12 12.56
CA ILE A 67 -4.70 10.30 11.98
C ILE A 67 -4.90 11.39 13.02
N GLY A 68 -5.42 11.03 14.20
CA GLY A 68 -5.94 11.95 15.20
C GLY A 68 -5.04 12.20 16.41
N GLU A 69 -4.10 11.30 16.73
CA GLU A 69 -3.31 11.39 17.96
C GLU A 69 -1.82 11.60 17.70
N ASN A 70 -1.15 10.62 17.08
CA ASN A 70 0.30 10.64 16.95
C ASN A 70 0.80 9.98 15.65
N ARG A 71 1.25 10.84 14.72
CA ARG A 71 1.79 10.45 13.41
C ARG A 71 3.22 9.91 13.44
N SER A 72 3.98 10.08 14.53
CA SER A 72 5.39 9.65 14.60
C SER A 72 5.58 8.20 15.04
N ARG A 73 4.53 7.58 15.61
CA ARG A 73 4.58 6.19 16.10
C ARG A 73 4.63 5.16 14.97
N LEU A 74 4.00 5.45 13.84
CA LEU A 74 3.96 4.54 12.69
C LEU A 74 4.88 5.01 11.58
N MET A 75 5.38 4.05 10.80
CA MET A 75 5.96 4.33 9.51
C MET A 75 4.94 5.06 8.63
N LYS A 76 5.39 6.06 7.87
CA LYS A 76 4.52 6.81 6.96
C LYS A 76 3.86 5.85 5.94
N PRO A 77 2.57 6.01 5.61
CA PRO A 77 1.82 5.07 4.76
C PRO A 77 2.50 4.80 3.41
N VAL A 78 2.99 5.86 2.74
CA VAL A 78 3.65 5.74 1.44
C VAL A 78 4.97 4.97 1.55
N ALA A 79 5.76 5.24 2.59
CA ALA A 79 7.02 4.54 2.80
C ALA A 79 6.77 3.06 3.14
N PHE A 80 5.73 2.78 3.95
CA PHE A 80 5.30 1.42 4.26
C PHE A 80 4.89 0.65 3.00
N LEU A 81 4.07 1.26 2.13
CA LEU A 81 3.67 0.69 0.84
C LEU A 81 4.88 0.36 -0.04
N ILE A 82 5.79 1.31 -0.25
CA ILE A 82 6.98 1.12 -1.10
C ILE A 82 7.81 -0.05 -0.59
N LEU A 83 8.06 -0.12 0.71
CA LEU A 83 8.81 -1.21 1.31
C LEU A 83 8.09 -2.54 1.14
N THR A 84 6.81 -2.64 1.50
CA THR A 84 6.06 -3.90 1.39
C THR A 84 5.97 -4.37 -0.05
N ALA A 85 5.87 -3.44 -1.02
CA ALA A 85 5.92 -3.72 -2.44
C ALA A 85 7.29 -4.27 -2.87
N LEU A 86 8.39 -3.70 -2.34
CA LEU A 86 9.75 -4.20 -2.59
C LEU A 86 9.95 -5.61 -2.03
N ILE A 87 9.48 -5.87 -0.80
CA ILE A 87 9.51 -7.21 -0.18
C ILE A 87 8.71 -8.18 -1.05
N PHE A 88 7.50 -7.82 -1.47
CA PHE A 88 6.65 -8.65 -2.31
C PHE A 88 7.30 -9.01 -3.64
N THR A 89 7.85 -8.03 -4.35
CA THR A 89 8.53 -8.26 -5.63
C THR A 89 9.74 -9.18 -5.45
N LEU A 90 10.52 -8.99 -4.38
CA LEU A 90 11.66 -9.84 -4.08
C LEU A 90 11.23 -11.28 -3.77
N THR A 91 10.23 -11.49 -2.91
CA THR A 91 9.79 -12.86 -2.59
C THR A 91 9.13 -13.55 -3.77
N ALA A 92 8.34 -12.82 -4.57
CA ALA A 92 7.73 -13.36 -5.79
C ALA A 92 8.79 -13.82 -6.80
N TYR A 93 9.85 -13.03 -6.99
CA TYR A 93 10.97 -13.38 -7.86
C TYR A 93 11.72 -14.63 -7.36
N LEU A 94 12.01 -14.70 -6.06
CA LEU A 94 12.77 -15.81 -5.47
C LEU A 94 12.02 -17.15 -5.51
N THR A 95 10.68 -17.13 -5.47
CA THR A 95 9.87 -18.36 -5.45
C THR A 95 9.22 -18.70 -6.78
N HIS A 96 9.48 -17.93 -7.84
CA HIS A 96 8.82 -18.05 -9.15
C HIS A 96 7.28 -18.00 -9.06
N ALA A 97 6.75 -17.33 -8.05
CA ALA A 97 5.31 -17.14 -7.87
C ALA A 97 4.72 -16.19 -8.92
N ASP A 98 5.55 -15.42 -9.62
CA ASP A 98 5.19 -14.54 -10.74
C ASP A 98 4.54 -15.29 -11.91
N GLN A 99 4.92 -16.55 -12.15
CA GLN A 99 4.35 -17.38 -13.22
C GLN A 99 2.86 -17.69 -13.03
N PHE A 100 2.39 -17.75 -11.77
CA PHE A 100 1.00 -18.02 -11.43
C PHE A 100 0.07 -16.84 -11.76
N TYR A 101 0.54 -15.60 -11.57
CA TYR A 101 -0.26 -14.39 -11.84
C TYR A 101 -0.56 -14.21 -13.34
N ASN A 102 0.31 -14.70 -14.22
CA ASN A 102 0.19 -14.54 -15.67
C ASN A 102 -0.91 -15.40 -16.34
N GLN A 103 -1.56 -16.33 -15.62
CA GLN A 103 -2.55 -17.25 -16.21
C GLN A 103 -4.01 -16.79 -16.09
N GLN A 104 -4.34 -15.80 -15.26
CA GLN A 104 -5.75 -15.43 -14.95
C GLN A 104 -6.49 -14.61 -16.03
N THR A 105 -5.85 -14.20 -17.12
CA THR A 105 -6.39 -13.15 -18.02
C THR A 105 -7.00 -13.64 -19.33
N LYS A 106 -7.03 -14.95 -19.59
CA LYS A 106 -7.51 -15.49 -20.87
C LYS A 106 -9.02 -15.30 -21.12
N ASP A 107 -9.84 -15.20 -20.07
CA ASP A 107 -11.31 -15.18 -20.22
C ASP A 107 -11.92 -13.79 -20.49
N PHE A 108 -11.27 -12.69 -20.11
CA PHE A 108 -11.84 -11.33 -20.23
C PHE A 108 -11.74 -10.72 -21.64
N SER A 109 -10.99 -11.36 -22.54
CA SER A 109 -10.77 -10.89 -23.93
C SER A 109 -12.03 -10.79 -24.79
N LYS A 110 -13.12 -11.46 -24.38
CA LYS A 110 -14.39 -11.48 -25.13
C LYS A 110 -15.18 -10.16 -25.03
N ALA A 111 -15.02 -9.39 -23.94
CA ALA A 111 -15.77 -8.16 -23.74
C ALA A 111 -15.09 -6.93 -24.37
N SER A 112 -13.78 -6.77 -24.15
CA SER A 112 -12.94 -5.74 -24.75
C SER A 112 -11.47 -6.18 -24.69
N LYS A 113 -10.73 -5.98 -25.79
CA LYS A 113 -9.31 -6.32 -25.86
C LYS A 113 -8.49 -5.36 -25.01
N ALA A 114 -8.75 -4.05 -25.12
CA ALA A 114 -8.11 -3.04 -24.29
C ALA A 114 -8.38 -3.28 -22.78
N TYR A 115 -9.61 -3.60 -22.39
CA TYR A 115 -9.94 -3.96 -21.00
C TYR A 115 -9.11 -5.16 -20.51
N ALA A 116 -9.05 -6.24 -21.28
CA ALA A 116 -8.30 -7.43 -20.90
C ALA A 116 -6.79 -7.14 -20.77
N GLN A 117 -6.23 -6.30 -21.65
CA GLN A 117 -4.83 -5.86 -21.55
C GLN A 117 -4.58 -5.01 -20.31
N MET A 118 -5.47 -4.05 -20.00
CA MET A 118 -5.37 -3.23 -18.80
C MET A 118 -5.44 -4.08 -17.53
N LEU A 119 -6.37 -5.03 -17.46
CA LEU A 119 -6.45 -5.97 -16.33
C LEU A 119 -5.19 -6.82 -16.20
N ASN A 120 -4.69 -7.35 -17.32
CA ASN A 120 -3.46 -8.15 -17.32
C ASN A 120 -2.27 -7.33 -16.81
N TRP A 121 -2.17 -6.06 -17.22
CA TRP A 121 -1.14 -5.16 -16.71
C TRP A 121 -1.27 -4.94 -15.20
N LEU A 122 -2.49 -4.73 -14.68
CA LEU A 122 -2.72 -4.55 -13.24
C LEU A 122 -2.40 -5.82 -12.42
N ILE A 123 -2.61 -7.01 -13.01
CA ILE A 123 -2.28 -8.30 -12.39
C ILE A 123 -0.75 -8.50 -12.35
N ILE A 124 -0.06 -8.25 -13.47
CA ILE A 124 1.41 -8.31 -13.54
C ILE A 124 2.03 -7.31 -12.56
N HIS A 125 1.49 -6.10 -12.53
CA HIS A 125 1.93 -5.02 -11.66
C HIS A 125 1.04 -4.92 -10.41
N HIS A 126 0.92 -6.04 -9.68
CA HIS A 126 -0.06 -6.23 -8.60
C HIS A 126 -0.15 -5.07 -7.60
N ASN A 127 0.99 -4.49 -7.19
CA ASN A 127 1.02 -3.38 -6.24
C ASN A 127 0.30 -2.12 -6.76
N TYR A 128 0.37 -1.84 -8.06
CA TYR A 128 -0.38 -0.74 -8.69
C TYR A 128 -1.87 -1.05 -8.77
N GLY A 129 -2.22 -2.30 -9.09
CA GLY A 129 -3.59 -2.81 -9.02
C GLY A 129 -4.22 -2.63 -7.64
N ASN A 130 -3.49 -2.97 -6.58
CA ASN A 130 -3.95 -2.81 -5.21
C ASN A 130 -4.17 -1.35 -4.81
N LEU A 131 -3.29 -0.43 -5.25
CA LEU A 131 -3.47 1.00 -5.01
C LEU A 131 -4.71 1.56 -5.71
N LEU A 132 -4.93 1.18 -6.96
CA LEU A 132 -6.12 1.57 -7.71
C LEU A 132 -7.39 1.03 -7.05
N SER A 133 -7.39 -0.26 -6.69
CA SER A 133 -8.46 -0.90 -5.91
C SER A 133 -8.73 -0.18 -4.59
N GLY A 134 -7.67 0.23 -3.88
CA GLY A 134 -7.77 1.01 -2.65
C GLY A 134 -8.45 2.35 -2.82
N PHE A 135 -8.11 3.07 -3.89
CA PHE A 135 -8.72 4.35 -4.21
C PHE A 135 -10.24 4.21 -4.43
N PHE A 136 -10.68 3.23 -5.22
CA PHE A 136 -12.11 2.96 -5.41
C PHE A 136 -12.79 2.47 -4.13
N THR A 137 -12.11 1.65 -3.32
CA THR A 137 -12.59 1.23 -2.00
C THR A 137 -12.81 2.43 -1.06
N ALA A 138 -11.89 3.40 -1.07
CA ALA A 138 -12.03 4.63 -0.29
C ALA A 138 -13.20 5.49 -0.78
N ILE A 139 -13.45 5.56 -2.09
CA ILE A 139 -14.64 6.23 -2.66
C ILE A 139 -15.92 5.55 -2.17
N SER A 140 -16.01 4.22 -2.28
CA SER A 140 -17.19 3.47 -1.82
C SER A 140 -17.43 3.63 -0.33
N CYS A 141 -16.37 3.64 0.47
CA CYS A 141 -16.48 3.93 1.90
C CYS A 141 -16.96 5.35 2.15
N ALA A 142 -16.41 6.36 1.47
CA ALA A 142 -16.88 7.74 1.59
C ALA A 142 -18.36 7.91 1.20
N LEU A 143 -18.87 7.12 0.24
CA LEU A 143 -20.27 7.14 -0.17
C LEU A 143 -21.21 6.48 0.86
N LEU A 144 -20.79 5.38 1.49
CA LEU A 144 -21.63 4.59 2.39
C LEU A 144 -21.53 5.05 3.85
N TYR A 145 -20.41 5.62 4.25
CA TYR A 145 -20.12 6.10 5.60
C TYR A 145 -20.25 7.62 5.74
N LYS A 146 -21.01 8.29 4.86
CA LYS A 146 -21.26 9.75 4.89
C LYS A 146 -21.71 10.32 6.25
N LYS A 147 -22.32 9.49 7.10
CA LYS A 147 -22.81 9.88 8.43
C LYS A 147 -21.73 9.80 9.52
N GLU A 148 -20.60 9.16 9.23
CA GLU A 148 -19.48 9.03 10.14
C GLU A 148 -18.55 10.25 10.03
N LYS A 149 -17.83 10.57 11.11
CA LYS A 149 -17.01 11.80 11.19
C LYS A 149 -15.72 11.80 10.34
N HIS A 150 -15.39 10.68 9.69
CA HIS A 150 -14.12 10.54 8.99
C HIS A 150 -14.20 11.06 7.55
N ASN A 151 -13.16 11.74 7.10
CA ASN A 151 -13.10 12.27 5.73
C ASN A 151 -12.55 11.25 4.71
N PHE A 152 -12.64 11.59 3.43
CA PHE A 152 -12.12 10.74 2.33
C PHE A 152 -10.62 10.45 2.47
N TYR A 153 -9.82 11.46 2.82
CA TYR A 153 -8.36 11.33 2.94
C TYR A 153 -7.94 10.43 4.11
N GLU A 154 -8.65 10.50 5.22
CA GLU A 154 -8.47 9.62 6.39
C GLU A 154 -8.75 8.17 6.02
N THR A 155 -9.84 7.96 5.28
CA THR A 155 -10.20 6.65 4.75
C THR A 155 -9.12 6.13 3.79
N LEU A 156 -8.61 6.99 2.91
CA LEU A 156 -7.55 6.66 1.97
C LEU A 156 -6.25 6.27 2.70
N ILE A 157 -5.86 7.00 3.74
CA ILE A 157 -4.68 6.67 4.58
C ILE A 157 -4.85 5.31 5.24
N MET A 158 -6.02 5.02 5.82
CA MET A 158 -6.32 3.72 6.42
C MET A 158 -6.20 2.59 5.38
N VAL A 159 -6.81 2.77 4.21
CA VAL A 159 -6.75 1.79 3.12
C VAL A 159 -5.31 1.58 2.62
N CYS A 160 -4.49 2.63 2.55
CA CYS A 160 -3.06 2.51 2.21
C CYS A 160 -2.29 1.61 3.19
N PHE A 161 -2.54 1.74 4.50
CA PHE A 161 -1.92 0.85 5.48
C PHE A 161 -2.40 -0.60 5.34
N VAL A 162 -3.70 -0.80 5.13
CA VAL A 162 -4.30 -2.12 4.91
C VAL A 162 -3.72 -2.79 3.66
N ILE A 163 -3.55 -2.04 2.56
CA ILE A 163 -2.90 -2.54 1.35
C ILE A 163 -1.46 -2.94 1.63
N GLY A 164 -0.67 -2.09 2.30
CA GLY A 164 0.70 -2.43 2.65
C GLY A 164 0.78 -3.72 3.46
N LEU A 165 -0.11 -3.91 4.45
CA LEU A 165 -0.11 -5.13 5.24
C LEU A 165 -0.56 -6.35 4.40
N ASN A 166 -1.58 -6.22 3.56
CA ASN A 166 -2.00 -7.29 2.65
C ASN A 166 -0.87 -7.72 1.72
N THR A 167 -0.14 -6.76 1.14
CA THR A 167 1.04 -7.03 0.32
C THR A 167 2.13 -7.76 1.12
N LEU A 168 2.34 -7.39 2.39
CA LEU A 168 3.27 -8.09 3.28
C LEU A 168 2.81 -9.54 3.56
N LEU A 169 1.52 -9.76 3.84
CA LEU A 169 0.95 -11.10 4.06
C LEU A 169 1.08 -11.97 2.80
N LEU A 170 0.83 -11.41 1.62
CA LEU A 170 1.06 -12.09 0.34
C LEU A 170 2.54 -12.42 0.12
N SER A 171 3.45 -11.55 0.57
CA SER A 171 4.89 -11.82 0.49
C SER A 171 5.30 -13.05 1.31
N VAL A 172 4.72 -13.20 2.51
CA VAL A 172 4.88 -14.41 3.33
C VAL A 172 4.27 -15.63 2.63
N GLY A 173 3.11 -15.44 1.99
CA GLY A 173 2.49 -16.45 1.14
C GLY A 173 3.38 -16.98 0.03
N ASN A 174 4.04 -16.08 -0.71
CA ASN A 174 4.97 -16.45 -1.78
C ASN A 174 6.10 -17.33 -1.26
N LEU A 175 6.65 -17.03 -0.08
CA LEU A 175 7.70 -17.84 0.55
C LEU A 175 7.20 -19.23 0.93
N LEU A 176 5.99 -19.33 1.49
CA LEU A 176 5.38 -20.62 1.82
C LEU A 176 5.08 -21.44 0.56
N TYR A 177 4.59 -20.79 -0.50
CA TYR A 177 4.36 -21.42 -1.80
C TYR A 177 5.65 -22.00 -2.39
N GLY A 178 6.79 -21.30 -2.27
CA GLY A 178 8.09 -21.81 -2.74
C GLY A 178 8.51 -23.14 -2.09
N VAL A 179 8.05 -23.41 -0.86
CA VAL A 179 8.35 -24.64 -0.12
C VAL A 179 7.31 -25.74 -0.41
N ILE A 180 6.02 -25.41 -0.28
CA ILE A 180 4.92 -26.39 -0.31
C ILE A 180 4.47 -26.69 -1.74
N LYS A 181 4.61 -25.72 -2.66
CA LYS A 181 4.22 -25.77 -4.09
C LYS A 181 2.76 -26.10 -4.38
N GLU A 182 1.89 -25.88 -3.39
CA GLU A 182 0.46 -26.16 -3.50
C GLU A 182 -0.37 -24.91 -3.84
N LEU A 183 -1.30 -25.06 -4.78
CA LEU A 183 -2.09 -23.95 -5.31
C LEU A 183 -3.15 -23.42 -4.34
N TRP A 184 -3.66 -24.28 -3.45
CA TRP A 184 -4.72 -23.93 -2.50
C TRP A 184 -4.29 -22.85 -1.49
N MET A 185 -2.98 -22.71 -1.24
CA MET A 185 -2.44 -21.68 -0.37
C MET A 185 -2.74 -20.27 -0.87
N ASN A 186 -2.69 -20.03 -2.18
CA ASN A 186 -2.98 -18.71 -2.74
C ASN A 186 -4.46 -18.34 -2.56
N THR A 187 -5.36 -19.31 -2.74
CA THR A 187 -6.80 -19.12 -2.48
C THR A 187 -7.06 -18.81 -1.01
N LEU A 188 -6.39 -19.49 -0.08
CA LEU A 188 -6.52 -19.19 1.34
C LEU A 188 -6.01 -17.80 1.70
N ILE A 189 -4.84 -17.40 1.18
CA ILE A 189 -4.25 -16.10 1.52
C ILE A 189 -5.07 -14.95 0.93
N THR A 190 -5.55 -15.07 -0.31
CA THR A 190 -6.45 -14.08 -0.91
C THR A 190 -7.79 -13.98 -0.17
N THR A 191 -8.33 -15.10 0.32
CA THR A 191 -9.52 -15.10 1.18
C THR A 191 -9.22 -14.44 2.53
N ALA A 192 -8.06 -14.70 3.12
CA ALA A 192 -7.65 -14.11 4.38
C ALA A 192 -7.46 -12.58 4.27
N THR A 193 -6.84 -12.08 3.20
CA THR A 193 -6.68 -10.63 2.98
C THR A 193 -8.02 -9.94 2.70
N PHE A 194 -8.97 -10.60 2.04
CA PHE A 194 -10.34 -10.11 1.91
C PHE A 194 -11.03 -9.96 3.27
N ILE A 195 -11.01 -11.01 4.10
CA ILE A 195 -11.58 -11.00 5.46
C ILE A 195 -10.91 -9.90 6.30
N TYR A 196 -9.59 -9.82 6.26
CA TYR A 196 -8.83 -8.80 6.99
C TYR A 196 -9.19 -7.38 6.56
N THR A 197 -9.30 -7.12 5.26
CA THR A 197 -9.65 -5.78 4.73
C THR A 197 -11.04 -5.34 5.19
N THR A 198 -12.01 -6.25 5.12
CA THR A 198 -13.38 -5.95 5.57
C THR A 198 -13.46 -5.75 7.08
N TRP A 199 -12.69 -6.52 7.85
CA TRP A 199 -12.53 -6.29 9.28
C TRP A 199 -11.89 -4.94 9.59
N ALA A 200 -10.82 -4.55 8.90
CA ALA A 200 -10.13 -3.28 9.09
C ALA A 200 -11.06 -2.07 8.81
N ILE A 201 -11.80 -2.11 7.70
CA ILE A 201 -12.81 -1.09 7.37
C ILE A 201 -13.87 -1.03 8.47
N SER A 202 -14.38 -2.18 8.90
CA SER A 202 -15.40 -2.24 9.94
C SER A 202 -14.90 -1.66 11.27
N GLN A 203 -13.70 -2.06 11.70
CA GLN A 203 -13.08 -1.56 12.93
C GLN A 203 -12.81 -0.05 12.84
N PHE A 204 -12.42 0.47 11.68
CA PHE A 204 -12.12 1.91 11.48
C PHE A 204 -13.35 2.80 11.65
N TYR A 205 -14.51 2.41 11.12
CA TYR A 205 -15.76 3.18 11.26
C TYR A 205 -16.53 2.84 12.54
N TYR A 206 -16.51 1.58 12.97
CA TYR A 206 -17.20 1.13 14.17
C TYR A 206 -16.18 0.79 15.25
N ASN A 207 -16.06 1.66 16.26
CA ASN A 207 -15.20 1.45 17.44
C ASN A 207 -15.64 0.25 18.32
N LYS A 208 -16.67 -0.51 17.94
CA LYS A 208 -17.15 -1.70 18.66
C LYS A 208 -17.37 -2.85 17.68
N LEU A 209 -16.53 -3.89 17.79
CA LEU A 209 -16.55 -5.13 17.01
C LEU A 209 -17.86 -5.95 17.11
N LYS A 210 -18.86 -5.52 17.90
CA LYS A 210 -20.06 -6.32 18.22
C LYS A 210 -21.27 -6.09 17.32
N LYS A 211 -21.21 -5.15 16.37
CA LYS A 211 -22.35 -4.90 15.47
C LYS A 211 -22.13 -5.62 14.14
N VAL A 212 -22.76 -6.79 13.98
CA VAL A 212 -22.75 -7.59 12.74
C VAL A 212 -23.12 -6.75 11.51
N SER A 213 -24.03 -5.77 11.68
CA SER A 213 -24.40 -4.82 10.63
C SER A 213 -23.21 -4.00 10.09
N GLY A 214 -22.20 -3.74 10.93
CA GLY A 214 -21.00 -3.01 10.54
C GLY A 214 -20.06 -3.81 9.66
N TYR A 215 -19.97 -5.12 9.86
CA TYR A 215 -19.19 -6.01 9.00
C TYR A 215 -19.87 -6.19 7.63
N LEU A 216 -21.18 -6.42 7.60
CA LEU A 216 -21.94 -6.55 6.35
C LEU A 216 -21.82 -5.28 5.50
N LYS A 217 -21.89 -4.10 6.13
CA LYS A 217 -21.69 -2.82 5.44
C LYS A 217 -20.27 -2.65 4.92
N ALA A 218 -19.24 -3.11 5.65
CA ALA A 218 -17.85 -3.08 5.20
C ALA A 218 -17.60 -4.01 4.01
N VAL A 219 -18.15 -5.22 4.04
CA VAL A 219 -18.13 -6.17 2.91
C VAL A 219 -18.79 -5.54 1.68
N PHE A 220 -19.98 -4.96 1.85
CA PHE A 220 -20.68 -4.28 0.77
C PHE A 220 -19.88 -3.10 0.21
N ALA A 221 -19.25 -2.30 1.08
CA ALA A 221 -18.41 -1.17 0.65
C ALA A 221 -17.19 -1.62 -0.16
N TYR A 222 -16.51 -2.69 0.28
CA TYR A 222 -15.38 -3.25 -0.44
C TYR A 222 -15.79 -3.84 -1.79
N ILE A 223 -16.85 -4.64 -1.85
CA ILE A 223 -17.36 -5.21 -3.10
C ILE A 223 -17.79 -4.10 -4.06
N LEU A 224 -18.49 -3.08 -3.56
CA LEU A 224 -18.88 -1.92 -4.38
C LEU A 224 -17.65 -1.23 -4.96
N GLY A 225 -16.58 -1.03 -4.17
CA GLY A 225 -15.33 -0.43 -4.65
C GLY A 225 -14.69 -1.25 -5.76
N GLN A 226 -14.61 -2.56 -5.58
CA GLN A 226 -14.07 -3.44 -6.61
C GLN A 226 -14.92 -3.43 -7.88
N SER A 227 -16.24 -3.50 -7.76
CA SER A 227 -17.14 -3.43 -8.91
C SER A 227 -16.99 -2.10 -9.67
N LEU A 228 -16.93 -0.97 -8.96
CA LEU A 228 -16.73 0.34 -9.57
C LEU A 228 -15.41 0.42 -10.35
N MET A 229 -14.32 -0.12 -9.80
CA MET A 229 -13.04 -0.18 -10.51
C MET A 229 -13.15 -0.95 -11.83
N HIS A 230 -13.73 -2.15 -11.80
CA HIS A 230 -13.86 -2.98 -13.01
C HIS A 230 -14.80 -2.36 -14.05
N ILE A 231 -15.91 -1.75 -13.61
CA ILE A 231 -16.83 -1.04 -14.50
C ILE A 231 -16.12 0.15 -15.17
N CYS A 232 -15.37 0.96 -14.41
CA CYS A 232 -14.61 2.07 -14.97
C CYS A 232 -13.57 1.59 -16.00
N LEU A 233 -12.81 0.54 -15.68
CA LEU A 233 -11.85 -0.05 -16.61
C LEU A 233 -12.53 -0.61 -17.87
N LEU A 234 -13.70 -1.24 -17.73
CA LEU A 234 -14.46 -1.77 -18.87
C LEU A 234 -14.95 -0.66 -19.80
N ILE A 235 -15.50 0.43 -19.24
CA ILE A 235 -15.94 1.59 -20.02
C ILE A 235 -14.75 2.16 -20.80
N ILE A 236 -13.61 2.39 -20.12
CA ILE A 236 -12.38 2.87 -20.77
C ILE A 236 -11.95 1.90 -21.88
N GLY A 237 -11.90 0.59 -21.61
CA GLY A 237 -11.53 -0.41 -22.61
C GLY A 237 -12.42 -0.39 -23.85
N ILE A 238 -13.75 -0.35 -23.68
CA ILE A 238 -14.70 -0.26 -24.79
C ILE A 238 -14.52 1.03 -25.58
N THR A 239 -14.28 2.16 -24.92
CA THR A 239 -14.03 3.44 -25.61
C THR A 239 -12.76 3.40 -26.45
N ILE A 240 -11.68 2.80 -25.93
CA ILE A 240 -10.40 2.65 -26.65
C ILE A 240 -10.60 1.74 -27.86
N ASP A 241 -11.21 0.56 -27.69
CA ASP A 241 -11.47 -0.38 -28.78
C ASP A 241 -12.35 0.26 -29.88
N SER A 242 -13.34 1.09 -29.49
CA SER A 242 -14.19 1.83 -30.43
C SER A 242 -13.40 2.87 -31.22
N VAL A 243 -12.53 3.63 -30.57
CA VAL A 243 -11.66 4.62 -31.23
C VAL A 243 -10.70 3.94 -32.21
N ILE A 244 -10.06 2.84 -31.81
CA ILE A 244 -9.15 2.06 -32.66
C ILE A 244 -9.89 1.49 -33.88
N LYS A 245 -11.14 1.04 -33.72
CA LYS A 245 -11.96 0.54 -34.83
C LYS A 245 -12.35 1.64 -35.83
N ILE A 246 -12.53 2.88 -35.35
CA ILE A 246 -12.87 4.03 -36.20
C ILE A 246 -11.65 4.56 -36.95
N TRP A 247 -10.45 4.44 -36.36
CA TRP A 247 -9.19 4.86 -36.96
C TRP A 247 -8.21 3.68 -37.13
N PRO A 248 -8.50 2.72 -38.04
CA PRO A 248 -7.56 1.67 -38.36
C PRO A 248 -6.37 2.28 -39.13
N HIS A 249 -5.23 2.40 -38.47
CA HIS A 249 -3.95 2.65 -39.13
C HIS A 249 -3.49 1.41 -39.90
#